data_AF-A0A2E5JM11-F1
#
_entry.id   AF-A0A2E5JM11-F1
#
_cell.length_a   1.000
_cell.length_b   1.000
_cell.length_c   1.000
_cell.angle_alpha   90.00
_cell.angle_beta   90.00
_cell.angle_gamma   90.00
#
_symmetry.space_group_name_H-M   'P 1'
#
loop_
_entity.id
_entity.type
_entity.pdbx_description
1 polymer ?
#
loop_
_entity_poly.entity_id
_entity_poly.type
_entity_poly.pdbx_seq_one_letter_code
_entity_poly.pdbx_strand_id
1 'polypeptide(L)'
;MKFPNQKEINDAVRNITEDDYTHVIDENASNVDKTKFELCQNFIAYLRLKNCSQAELARILRIDRSRVNWIVKCRIENFTIDKLYGLWNMLDPGFKLKAH
;
A
#
# COMPACT_ATOMS: atom_id res chain seq x y z
N MET A 1 6.14 19.67 17.91
CA MET A 1 5.65 18.31 18.16
C MET A 1 6.35 17.78 19.42
N LYS A 2 5.62 17.28 20.42
CA LYS A 2 6.22 16.58 21.57
C LYS A 2 6.41 15.11 21.16
N PHE A 3 7.61 14.57 21.39
CA PHE A 3 7.86 13.15 21.19
C PHE A 3 7.00 12.33 22.17
N PRO A 4 6.47 11.17 21.75
CA PRO A 4 5.65 10.31 22.60
C PRO A 4 6.47 9.78 23.79
N ASN A 5 5.80 9.54 24.91
CA ASN A 5 6.41 8.99 26.10
C ASN A 5 6.50 7.45 26.05
N GLN A 6 7.29 6.86 26.94
CA GLN A 6 7.57 5.41 26.91
C GLN A 6 6.34 4.52 27.09
N LYS A 7 5.29 5.01 27.76
CA LYS A 7 4.02 4.29 27.91
C LYS A 7 3.27 4.26 26.58
N GLU A 8 3.18 5.42 25.90
CA GLU A 8 2.55 5.52 24.58
C GLU A 8 3.26 4.65 23.54
N ILE A 9 4.59 4.57 23.59
CA ILE A 9 5.37 3.69 22.72
C ILE A 9 5.06 2.21 23.01
N ASN A 10 5.06 1.80 24.28
CA ASN A 10 4.77 0.41 24.66
C ASN A 10 3.33 0.00 24.35
N ASP A 11 2.36 0.88 24.55
CA ASP A 11 0.97 0.65 24.17
C ASP A 11 0.84 0.55 22.64
N ALA A 12 1.50 1.41 21.88
CA ALA A 12 1.52 1.28 20.42
C ALA A 12 2.08 -0.08 20.00
N VAL A 13 3.28 -0.44 20.47
CA VAL A 13 3.95 -1.72 20.12
C VAL A 13 3.10 -2.93 20.50
N ARG A 14 2.45 -2.93 21.67
CA ARG A 14 1.57 -4.03 22.10
C ARG A 14 0.31 -4.20 21.27
N ASN A 15 -0.17 -3.11 20.66
CA ASN A 15 -1.36 -3.12 19.82
C ASN A 15 -1.06 -3.43 18.35
N ILE A 16 0.22 -3.50 17.94
CA ILE A 16 0.57 -3.90 16.58
C ILE A 16 0.35 -5.41 16.47
N THR A 17 -0.63 -5.81 15.66
CA THR A 17 -0.88 -7.22 15.36
C THR A 17 -0.05 -7.68 14.17
N GLU A 18 0.17 -8.98 13.99
CA GLU A 18 0.88 -9.50 12.79
C GLU A 18 0.25 -9.01 11.47
N ASP A 19 -1.04 -8.67 11.48
CA ASP A 19 -1.73 -8.18 10.30
C ASP A 19 -1.42 -6.69 10.03
N ASP A 20 -0.89 -5.91 10.97
CA ASP A 20 -0.70 -4.45 10.80
C ASP A 20 0.55 -4.04 9.99
N TYR A 21 1.42 -4.99 9.64
CA TYR A 21 2.65 -4.68 8.92
C TYR A 21 2.46 -4.63 7.40
N THR A 22 3.23 -3.77 6.74
CA THR A 22 3.39 -3.82 5.28
C THR A 22 4.36 -4.93 4.93
N HIS A 23 3.97 -5.86 4.05
CA HIS A 23 4.88 -6.90 3.59
C HIS A 23 5.99 -6.29 2.75
N VAL A 24 7.24 -6.46 3.19
CA VAL A 24 8.42 -6.02 2.46
C VAL A 24 8.89 -7.17 1.57
N ILE A 25 9.29 -6.86 0.34
CA ILE A 25 9.85 -7.85 -0.59
C ILE A 25 11.33 -8.14 -0.28
N ASP A 26 11.79 -9.33 -0.63
CA ASP A 26 13.21 -9.72 -0.53
C ASP A 26 14.09 -8.86 -1.45
N GLU A 27 15.36 -8.64 -1.06
CA GLU A 27 16.34 -7.90 -1.88
C GLU A 27 16.57 -8.55 -3.26
N ASN A 28 16.46 -9.87 -3.33
CA ASN A 28 16.59 -10.68 -4.54
C ASN A 28 15.25 -10.94 -5.24
N ALA A 29 14.18 -10.25 -4.84
CA ALA A 29 12.86 -10.41 -5.46
C ALA A 29 12.90 -10.17 -6.98
N SER A 30 12.02 -10.88 -7.69
CA SER A 30 11.90 -10.78 -9.14
C SER A 30 11.55 -9.36 -9.59
N ASN A 31 11.90 -8.98 -10.83
CA ASN A 31 11.51 -7.67 -11.38
C ASN A 31 9.98 -7.50 -11.41
N VAL A 32 9.23 -8.60 -11.54
CA VAL A 32 7.77 -8.61 -11.48
C VAL A 32 7.29 -8.18 -10.09
N ASP A 33 7.85 -8.78 -9.03
CA ASP A 33 7.45 -8.49 -7.65
C ASP A 33 7.90 -7.10 -7.22
N LYS A 34 9.09 -6.65 -7.65
CA LYS A 34 9.55 -5.26 -7.50
C LYS A 34 8.57 -4.27 -8.11
N THR A 35 8.11 -4.53 -9.34
CA THR A 35 7.14 -3.67 -10.03
C THR A 35 5.80 -3.61 -9.29
N LYS A 36 5.28 -4.76 -8.85
CA LYS A 36 4.05 -4.81 -8.04
C LYS A 36 4.20 -4.04 -6.73
N PHE A 37 5.34 -4.20 -6.06
CA PHE A 37 5.62 -3.53 -4.82
C PHE A 37 5.68 -2.01 -4.99
N GLU A 38 6.37 -1.51 -6.03
CA GLU A 38 6.38 -0.09 -6.37
C GLU A 38 4.98 0.47 -6.62
N LEU A 39 4.12 -0.28 -7.34
CA LEU A 39 2.72 0.12 -7.53
C LEU A 39 1.97 0.21 -6.20
N CYS A 40 2.13 -0.75 -5.29
CA CYS A 40 1.53 -0.69 -3.95
C CYS A 40 2.02 0.53 -3.16
N GLN A 41 3.32 0.84 -3.22
CA GLN A 41 3.89 2.03 -2.58
C GLN A 41 3.27 3.32 -3.12
N ASN A 42 2.96 3.39 -4.41
CA ASN A 42 2.28 4.55 -5.00
C ASN A 42 0.89 4.77 -4.39
N PHE A 43 0.11 3.71 -4.14
CA PHE A 43 -1.18 3.83 -3.44
C PHE A 43 -1.03 4.32 -2.00
N ILE A 44 -0.02 3.83 -1.27
CA ILE A 44 0.28 4.28 0.10
C ILE A 44 0.66 5.75 0.10
N ALA A 45 1.52 6.18 -0.84
CA ALA A 45 1.89 7.57 -1.02
C ALA A 45 0.68 8.44 -1.35
N TYR A 46 -0.22 7.96 -2.22
CA TYR A 46 -1.46 8.66 -2.56
C TYR A 46 -2.35 8.88 -1.33
N LEU A 47 -2.58 7.85 -0.51
CA LEU A 47 -3.35 7.97 0.74
C LEU A 47 -2.77 9.06 1.65
N ARG A 48 -1.45 9.09 1.81
CA ARG A 48 -0.74 10.07 2.66
C ARG A 48 -0.81 11.48 2.08
N LEU A 49 -0.50 11.65 0.79
CA LEU A 49 -0.47 12.96 0.13
C LEU A 49 -1.85 13.59 0.00
N LYS A 50 -2.89 12.78 -0.20
CA LYS A 50 -4.28 13.24 -0.30
C LYS A 50 -5.03 13.22 1.04
N ASN A 51 -4.38 12.78 2.12
CA ASN A 51 -5.01 12.56 3.43
C ASN A 51 -6.34 11.78 3.32
N CYS A 52 -6.33 10.74 2.49
CA CYS A 52 -7.48 9.92 2.12
C CYS A 52 -7.46 8.63 2.94
N SER A 53 -8.62 8.17 3.40
CA SER A 53 -8.78 6.90 4.09
C SER A 53 -8.87 5.72 3.12
N GLN A 54 -8.57 4.50 3.61
CA GLN A 54 -8.73 3.29 2.80
C GLN A 54 -10.18 3.08 2.32
N ALA A 55 -11.17 3.50 3.11
CA ALA A 55 -12.58 3.42 2.74
C ALA A 55 -12.98 4.41 1.64
N GLU A 56 -12.32 5.57 1.57
CA GLU A 56 -12.47 6.52 0.46
C GLU A 56 -11.78 6.00 -0.79
N LEU A 57 -10.57 5.46 -0.66
CA LEU A 57 -9.86 4.85 -1.78
C LEU A 57 -10.64 3.69 -2.40
N ALA A 58 -11.28 2.84 -1.57
CA ALA A 58 -12.17 1.77 -2.03
C ALA A 58 -13.32 2.30 -2.88
N ARG A 59 -13.93 3.42 -2.48
CA ARG A 59 -15.01 4.09 -3.21
C ARG A 59 -14.54 4.69 -4.53
N ILE A 60 -13.38 5.36 -4.53
CA ILE A 60 -12.77 5.95 -5.74
C ILE A 60 -12.45 4.86 -6.77
N LEU A 61 -11.80 3.79 -6.32
CA LEU A 61 -11.40 2.68 -7.17
C LEU A 61 -12.55 1.70 -7.49
N ARG A 62 -13.70 1.85 -6.83
CA ARG A 62 -14.87 0.95 -6.95
C ARG A 62 -14.52 -0.52 -6.68
N ILE A 63 -13.72 -0.77 -5.65
CA ILE A 63 -13.34 -2.11 -5.19
C ILE A 63 -13.68 -2.31 -3.72
N ASP A 64 -13.75 -3.56 -3.28
CA ASP A 64 -13.98 -3.87 -1.87
C ASP A 64 -12.84 -3.39 -0.95
N ARG A 65 -13.18 -3.07 0.31
CA ARG A 65 -12.22 -2.62 1.32
C ARG A 65 -11.12 -3.65 1.58
N SER A 66 -11.41 -4.95 1.49
CA SER A 66 -10.42 -6.01 1.68
C SER A 66 -9.32 -5.94 0.60
N ARG A 67 -9.68 -5.59 -0.64
CA ARG A 67 -8.69 -5.41 -1.71
C ARG A 67 -7.82 -4.19 -1.49
N VAL A 68 -8.39 -3.09 -1.03
CA VAL A 68 -7.60 -1.92 -0.63
C VAL A 68 -6.66 -2.25 0.52
N ASN A 69 -7.14 -2.98 1.52
CA ASN A 69 -6.32 -3.42 2.64
C ASN A 69 -5.11 -4.25 2.16
N TRP A 70 -5.29 -5.17 1.22
CA TRP A 70 -4.19 -5.92 0.62
C TRP A 70 -3.19 -5.04 -0.14
N ILE A 71 -3.68 -4.04 -0.89
CA ILE A 71 -2.82 -3.08 -1.60
C ILE A 71 -1.97 -2.29 -0.59
N VAL A 72 -2.60 -1.76 0.46
CA VAL A 72 -1.92 -0.97 1.50
C VAL A 72 -0.92 -1.81 2.29
N LYS A 73 -1.23 -3.09 2.52
CA LYS A 73 -0.31 -4.05 3.15
C LYS A 73 0.72 -4.63 2.18
N CYS A 74 0.75 -4.19 0.92
CA CYS A 74 1.62 -4.71 -0.13
C CYS A 74 1.58 -6.25 -0.27
N ARG A 75 0.41 -6.87 -0.12
CA ARG A 75 0.20 -8.31 -0.38
C ARG A 75 0.18 -8.60 -1.88
N ILE A 76 1.35 -8.45 -2.51
CA ILE A 76 1.56 -8.50 -3.96
C ILE A 76 1.24 -9.86 -4.58
N GLU A 77 1.16 -10.94 -3.79
CA GLU A 77 0.76 -12.26 -4.29
C GLU A 77 -0.70 -12.30 -4.74
N ASN A 78 -1.53 -11.40 -4.22
CA ASN A 78 -2.96 -11.33 -4.54
C ASN A 78 -3.25 -10.54 -5.83
N PHE A 79 -2.23 -9.98 -6.48
CA PHE A 79 -2.42 -9.12 -7.63
C PHE A 79 -1.44 -9.41 -8.77
N THR A 80 -1.91 -9.18 -9.99
CA THR A 80 -1.08 -9.06 -11.19
C THR A 80 -0.65 -7.60 -11.40
N ILE A 81 0.44 -7.39 -12.15
CA ILE A 81 0.89 -6.03 -12.52
C ILE A 81 -0.22 -5.28 -13.25
N ASP A 82 -0.86 -5.92 -14.24
CA ASP A 82 -1.97 -5.35 -15.00
C ASP A 82 -3.10 -4.86 -14.08
N LYS A 83 -3.46 -5.67 -13.07
CA LYS A 83 -4.53 -5.29 -12.14
C LYS A 83 -4.17 -4.08 -11.30
N LEU A 84 -2.96 -4.04 -10.73
CA LEU A 84 -2.49 -2.91 -9.94
C LEU A 84 -2.34 -1.65 -10.80
N TYR A 85 -1.78 -1.80 -12.01
CA TYR A 85 -1.62 -0.70 -12.95
C TYR A 85 -2.96 -0.14 -13.40
N GLY A 86 -3.93 -1.00 -13.73
CA GLY A 86 -5.27 -0.57 -14.11
C GLY A 86 -5.97 0.22 -13.01
N LEU A 87 -5.83 -0.21 -11.75
CA LEU A 87 -6.34 0.55 -10.59
C LEU A 87 -5.60 1.87 -10.40
N TRP A 88 -4.27 1.88 -10.57
CA TRP A 88 -3.47 3.09 -10.43
C TRP A 88 -3.79 4.11 -11.52
N ASN A 89 -4.01 3.66 -12.75
CA ASN A 89 -4.35 4.49 -13.90
C ASN A 89 -5.69 5.22 -13.72
N MET A 90 -6.58 4.73 -12.84
CA MET A 90 -7.80 5.46 -12.45
C MET A 90 -7.51 6.67 -11.56
N LEU A 91 -6.40 6.65 -10.82
CA LEU A 91 -5.97 7.74 -9.94
C LEU A 91 -5.01 8.70 -10.65
N ASP A 92 -4.14 8.16 -11.50
CA ASP A 92 -3.15 8.91 -12.27
C ASP A 92 -3.09 8.41 -13.73
N PRO A 93 -3.97 8.92 -14.61
CA PRO A 93 -4.09 8.46 -16.01
C PRO A 93 -2.86 8.71 -16.90
N GLY A 94 -1.83 9.40 -16.38
CA GLY A 94 -0.57 9.68 -17.10
C GLY A 94 0.60 8.81 -16.66
N PHE A 95 0.40 7.93 -15.68
CA PHE A 95 1.48 7.17 -15.09
C PHE A 95 2.06 6.14 -16.08
N LYS A 96 3.38 6.17 -16.26
CA LYS A 96 4.13 5.19 -17.03
C LYS A 96 4.89 4.27 -16.08
N LEU A 97 4.69 2.96 -16.25
CA LEU A 97 5.48 1.96 -15.55
C LEU A 97 6.95 2.10 -15.93
N LYS A 98 7.83 2.04 -14.92
CA LYS A 98 9.26 1.88 -15.16
C LYS A 98 9.52 0.40 -15.44
N ALA A 99 10.22 0.11 -16.53
CA ALA A 99 10.73 -1.23 -16.79
C ALA A 99 12.04 -1.40 -16.02
N HIS A 100 12.13 -2.47 -15.23
CA HIS A 100 13.33 -2.90 -14.49
C HIS A 100 13.92 -4.16 -15.09
#